data_AF-A0A848LHS9-F1
#
_entry.id   AF-A0A848LHS9-F1
#
_cell.length_a   1.000
_cell.length_b   1.000
_cell.length_c   1.000
_cell.angle_alpha   90.00
_cell.angle_beta   90.00
_cell.angle_gamma   90.00
#
_symmetry.space_group_name_H-M   'P 1'
#
loop_
_entity.id
_entity.type
_entity.pdbx_description
1 polymer ?
#
loop_
_entity_poly.entity_id
_entity_poly.type
_entity_poly.pdbx_seq_one_letter_code
_entity_poly.pdbx_strand_id
1 'polypeptide(L)'
;MKRWRGLKSLVQDVVEHGTTAVEGVHRRTAAVPFALLRKIRPLDAPVRRIQALHDLTLSVSYGMVRLVNRVVGKTVDVALDVVEQRSGEARIRDVPPPAPLPSSTR
;
A
#
# COMPACT_ATOMS: atom_id res chain seq x y z
N MET A 1 -17.07 5.86 -9.09
CA MET A 1 -15.71 5.49 -8.64
C MET A 1 -15.62 4.96 -7.20
N LYS A 2 -16.53 5.33 -6.27
CA LYS A 2 -16.44 4.97 -4.83
C LYS A 2 -16.26 3.46 -4.53
N ARG A 3 -16.96 2.57 -5.25
CA ARG A 3 -16.82 1.11 -5.10
C ARG A 3 -15.42 0.61 -5.49
N TRP A 4 -14.84 1.15 -6.56
CA TRP A 4 -13.50 0.81 -7.03
C TRP A 4 -12.40 1.30 -6.07
N ARG A 5 -12.53 2.52 -5.56
CA ARG A 5 -11.62 3.04 -4.51
C ARG A 5 -11.67 2.18 -3.26
N GLY A 6 -12.87 1.81 -2.81
CA GLY A 6 -13.05 0.93 -1.64
C GLY A 6 -12.42 -0.45 -1.83
N LEU A 7 -12.61 -1.09 -3.00
CA LEU A 7 -11.97 -2.37 -3.32
C LEU A 7 -10.44 -2.25 -3.31
N LYS A 8 -9.90 -1.20 -3.93
CA LYS A 8 -8.46 -0.93 -3.94
C LYS A 8 -7.90 -0.74 -2.53
N SER A 9 -8.59 0.00 -1.66
CA SER A 9 -8.19 0.16 -0.25
C SER A 9 -8.18 -1.17 0.49
N LEU A 10 -9.21 -2.00 0.33
CA LEU A 10 -9.27 -3.32 0.96
C LEU A 10 -8.09 -4.21 0.52
N VAL A 11 -7.79 -4.24 -0.78
CA VAL A 11 -6.63 -5.01 -1.29
C VAL A 11 -5.33 -4.46 -0.72
N GLN A 12 -5.17 -3.14 -0.70
CA GLN A 12 -3.97 -2.49 -0.17
C GLN A 12 -3.75 -2.82 1.31
N ASP A 13 -4.81 -2.81 2.12
CA ASP A 13 -4.78 -3.15 3.55
C ASP A 13 -4.47 -4.64 3.76
N VAL A 14 -5.06 -5.53 2.96
CA VAL A 14 -4.76 -6.97 3.01
C VAL A 14 -3.29 -7.23 2.71
N VAL A 15 -2.72 -6.58 1.68
CA VAL A 15 -1.29 -6.72 1.35
C VAL A 15 -0.43 -6.18 2.49
N GLU A 16 -0.76 -5.03 3.06
CA GLU A 16 -0.01 -4.42 4.17
C GLU A 16 0.03 -5.32 5.40
N HIS A 17 -1.14 -5.80 5.82
CA HIS A 17 -1.28 -6.68 6.99
C HIS A 17 -0.70 -8.08 6.74
N GLY A 18 -0.92 -8.64 5.55
CA GLY A 18 -0.36 -9.92 5.13
C GLY A 18 1.18 -9.88 5.13
N THR A 19 1.76 -8.85 4.54
CA THR A 19 3.22 -8.63 4.53
C THR A 19 3.78 -8.57 5.95
N THR A 20 3.09 -7.89 6.86
CA THR A 20 3.49 -7.78 8.27
C THR A 20 3.36 -9.11 9.03
N ALA A 21 2.29 -9.87 8.77
CA ALA A 21 2.12 -11.20 9.35
C ALA A 21 3.23 -12.16 8.90
N VAL A 22 3.55 -12.17 7.61
CA VAL A 22 4.62 -13.00 7.04
C VAL A 22 5.99 -12.58 7.58
N GLU A 23 6.30 -11.28 7.69
CA GLU A 23 7.52 -10.80 8.33
C GLU A 23 7.65 -11.34 9.77
N GLY A 24 6.54 -11.31 10.52
CA GLY A 24 6.49 -11.83 11.88
C GLY A 24 6.78 -13.32 11.97
N VAL A 25 6.18 -14.13 11.09
CA VAL A 25 6.45 -15.58 11.02
C VAL A 25 7.92 -15.83 10.65
N HIS A 26 8.42 -15.16 9.62
CA HIS A 26 9.80 -15.31 9.17
C HIS A 26 10.80 -14.97 10.29
N ARG A 27 10.60 -13.85 10.99
CA ARG A 27 11.44 -13.47 12.15
C ARG A 27 11.41 -14.51 13.26
N ARG A 28 10.23 -15.04 13.62
CA ARG A 28 10.10 -16.08 14.66
C ARG A 28 10.81 -17.37 14.26
N THR A 29 10.64 -17.81 13.03
CA THR A 29 11.29 -19.02 12.50
C THR A 29 12.81 -18.85 12.48
N ALA A 30 13.31 -17.71 12.01
CA ALA A 30 14.74 -17.41 11.98
C ALA A 30 15.37 -17.27 13.38
N ALA A 31 14.60 -16.84 14.39
CA ALA A 31 15.10 -16.71 15.76
C ALA A 31 15.50 -18.06 16.40
N VAL A 32 14.88 -19.18 15.99
CA VAL A 32 15.15 -20.51 16.54
C VAL A 32 16.62 -20.94 16.39
N PRO A 33 17.21 -20.99 15.18
CA PRO A 33 18.61 -21.37 15.02
C PRO A 33 19.57 -20.41 15.72
N PHE A 34 19.32 -19.09 15.69
CA PHE A 34 20.14 -18.13 16.42
C PHE A 34 20.12 -18.38 17.94
N ALA A 35 18.96 -18.68 18.51
CA ALA A 35 18.83 -19.01 19.93
C ALA A 35 19.61 -20.27 20.30
N LEU A 36 19.67 -21.28 19.43
CA LEU A 36 20.48 -22.48 19.64
C LEU A 36 21.98 -22.17 19.62
N LEU A 37 22.45 -21.42 18.62
CA LEU A 37 23.86 -21.06 18.48
C LEU A 37 24.37 -20.20 19.65
N ARG A 38 23.52 -19.34 20.21
CA ARG A 38 23.86 -18.51 21.37
C ARG A 38 24.09 -19.30 22.67
N LYS A 39 23.68 -20.57 22.73
CA LYS A 39 24.02 -21.45 23.87
C LYS A 39 25.51 -21.80 23.90
N ILE A 40 26.22 -21.66 22.78
CA ILE A 40 27.66 -21.88 22.68
C ILE A 40 28.36 -20.56 23.05
N ARG A 41 28.91 -20.48 24.26
CA ARG A 41 29.47 -19.23 24.83
C ARG A 41 30.42 -18.46 23.88
N PRO A 42 31.39 -19.10 23.20
CA PRO A 42 32.25 -18.40 22.24
C PRO A 42 31.50 -17.74 21.06
N LEU A 43 30.29 -18.21 20.75
CA LEU A 43 29.50 -17.76 19.61
C LEU A 43 28.42 -16.73 19.96
N ASP A 44 28.08 -16.50 21.23
CA ASP A 44 26.95 -15.63 21.59
C ASP A 44 27.07 -14.21 21.01
N ALA A 45 28.22 -13.56 21.21
CA ALA A 45 28.46 -12.21 20.71
C ALA A 45 28.40 -12.10 19.16
N PRO A 46 29.12 -12.92 18.37
CA PRO A 46 29.03 -12.86 16.91
C PRO A 46 27.63 -13.24 16.41
N VAL A 47 26.98 -14.24 16.99
CA VAL A 47 25.63 -14.67 16.59
C VAL A 47 24.62 -13.55 16.81
N ARG A 48 24.68 -12.82 17.93
CA ARG A 48 23.80 -11.66 18.17
C ARG A 48 23.94 -10.59 17.08
N ARG A 49 25.16 -10.31 16.62
CA ARG A 49 25.39 -9.32 15.55
C ARG A 49 24.81 -9.78 14.23
N ILE A 50 25.01 -11.07 13.89
CA ILE A 50 24.46 -11.66 12.66
C ILE A 50 22.93 -11.67 12.71
N GLN A 51 22.34 -12.04 13.85
CA GLN A 51 20.89 -12.01 14.04
C GLN A 51 20.33 -10.59 13.85
N ALA A 52 20.98 -9.56 14.40
CA ALA A 52 20.56 -8.18 14.21
C ALA A 52 20.65 -7.72 12.74
N LEU A 53 21.72 -8.11 12.03
CA LEU A 53 21.86 -7.82 10.60
C LEU A 53 20.81 -8.55 9.76
N HIS A 54 20.52 -9.81 10.10
CA HIS A 54 19.44 -10.56 9.49
C HIS A 54 18.09 -9.87 9.72
N ASP A 55 17.78 -9.49 10.96
CA ASP A 55 16.53 -8.82 11.32
C ASP A 55 16.36 -7.47 10.60
N LEU A 56 17.45 -6.72 10.44
CA LEU A 56 17.46 -5.49 9.64
C LEU A 56 17.17 -5.79 8.16
N THR A 57 17.88 -6.75 7.58
CA THR A 57 17.72 -7.15 6.17
C THR A 57 16.29 -7.61 5.88
N LEU A 58 15.71 -8.38 6.81
CA LEU A 58 14.34 -8.82 6.78
C LEU A 58 13.39 -7.62 6.75
N SER A 59 13.51 -6.70 7.72
CA SER A 59 12.63 -5.52 7.80
C SER A 59 12.78 -4.58 6.61
N VAL A 60 13.97 -4.45 6.03
CA VAL A 60 14.17 -3.71 4.76
C VAL A 60 13.43 -4.39 3.61
N SER A 61 13.54 -5.70 3.48
CA SER A 61 12.90 -6.47 2.40
C SER A 61 11.37 -6.34 2.45
N TYR A 62 10.76 -6.58 3.61
CA TYR A 62 9.30 -6.42 3.78
C TYR A 62 8.88 -4.94 3.74
N GLY A 63 9.73 -4.03 4.20
CA GLY A 63 9.54 -2.59 4.03
C GLY A 63 9.44 -2.17 2.57
N MET A 64 10.24 -2.78 1.69
CA MET A 64 10.19 -2.55 0.25
C MET A 64 8.87 -3.04 -0.36
N VAL A 65 8.37 -4.20 0.07
CA VAL A 65 7.05 -4.70 -0.36
C VAL A 65 5.94 -3.71 -0.01
N ARG A 66 5.94 -3.19 1.23
CA ARG A 66 4.99 -2.13 1.66
C ARG A 66 5.15 -0.84 0.88
N LEU A 67 6.39 -0.48 0.52
CA LEU A 67 6.65 0.71 -0.29
C LEU A 67 6.02 0.56 -1.68
N VAL A 68 6.26 -0.57 -2.34
CA VAL A 68 5.65 -0.89 -3.64
C VAL A 68 4.13 -0.90 -3.53
N ASN A 69 3.56 -1.53 -2.50
CA ASN A 69 2.11 -1.53 -2.24
C ASN A 69 1.55 -0.09 -2.17
N ARG A 70 2.22 0.81 -1.43
CA ARG A 70 1.82 2.22 -1.31
C ARG A 70 1.97 2.99 -2.63
N VAL A 71 3.05 2.75 -3.39
CA VAL A 71 3.27 3.42 -4.69
C VAL A 71 2.19 3.01 -5.69
N VAL A 72 1.93 1.70 -5.82
CA VAL A 72 0.86 1.18 -6.67
C VAL A 72 -0.50 1.76 -6.26
N GLY A 73 -0.77 1.81 -4.96
CA GLY A 73 -1.99 2.42 -4.44
C GLY A 73 -2.17 3.87 -4.89
N LYS A 74 -1.13 4.70 -4.80
CA LYS A 74 -1.17 6.10 -5.26
C LYS A 74 -1.37 6.21 -6.78
N THR A 75 -0.70 5.37 -7.56
CA THR A 75 -0.84 5.37 -9.03
C THR A 75 -2.27 5.05 -9.44
N VAL A 76 -2.91 4.09 -8.78
CA VAL A 76 -4.32 3.75 -9.04
C VAL A 76 -5.25 4.90 -8.68
N ASP A 77 -5.00 5.62 -7.57
CA ASP A 77 -5.81 6.79 -7.20
C ASP A 77 -5.77 7.87 -8.29
N VAL A 78 -4.57 8.20 -8.78
CA VAL A 78 -4.39 9.18 -9.87
C VAL A 78 -5.12 8.75 -11.14
N ALA A 79 -5.03 7.46 -11.50
CA ALA A 79 -5.74 6.94 -12.67
C ALA A 79 -7.26 7.05 -12.52
N LEU A 80 -7.79 6.77 -11.32
CA LEU A 80 -9.21 6.91 -11.02
C LEU A 80 -9.66 8.38 -11.07
N ASP A 81 -8.84 9.31 -10.56
CA ASP A 81 -9.13 10.75 -10.59
C ASP A 81 -9.25 11.27 -12.04
N VAL A 82 -8.32 10.87 -12.92
CA VAL A 82 -8.33 11.28 -14.34
C VAL A 82 -9.56 10.77 -15.07
N VAL A 83 -9.97 9.52 -14.83
CA VAL A 83 -11.18 8.94 -15.43
C VAL A 83 -12.44 9.66 -14.93
N GLU A 84 -12.49 10.01 -13.65
CA GLU A 84 -13.59 10.76 -13.04
C GLU A 84 -13.73 12.16 -13.66
N GLN A 85 -12.59 12.86 -13.86
CA GLN A 85 -12.57 14.19 -14.49
C GLN A 85 -13.09 14.15 -15.94
N ARG A 86 -12.61 13.21 -16.76
CA ARG A 86 -13.07 13.05 -18.15
C ARG A 86 -14.57 12.70 -18.23
N SER A 87 -15.06 11.88 -17.31
CA SER A 87 -16.48 11.52 -17.24
C SER A 87 -17.35 12.72 -16.84
N GLY A 88 -16.84 13.58 -15.94
CA GLY A 88 -17.52 14.82 -15.54
C GLY A 88 -17.59 15.85 -16.66
N GLU A 89 -16.50 16.05 -17.39
CA GLU A 89 -16.44 16.98 -18.54
C GLU A 89 -17.41 16.56 -19.67
N ALA A 90 -17.47 15.26 -19.98
CA ALA A 90 -18.45 14.73 -20.94
C ALA A 90 -19.89 15.03 -20.51
N ARG A 91 -20.19 14.85 -19.21
CA ARG A 91 -21.53 15.11 -18.67
C ARG A 91 -21.94 16.58 -18.74
N ILE A 92 -21.01 17.52 -18.56
CA ILE A 92 -21.29 18.96 -18.65
C ILE A 92 -21.59 19.37 -20.09
N ARG A 93 -20.89 18.75 -21.06
CA ARG A 93 -21.11 19.02 -22.50
C ARG A 93 -22.50 18.61 -22.98
N ASP A 94 -23.11 17.60 -22.36
CA ASP A 94 -24.43 17.08 -22.70
C ASP A 94 -25.59 17.82 -22.02
N VAL A 95 -25.31 18.85 -21.19
CA VAL A 95 -26.36 19.69 -20.59
C VAL A 95 -26.86 20.67 -21.66
N PRO A 96 -28.15 20.61 -22.08
CA PRO A 96 -28.68 21.54 -23.07
C PRO A 96 -28.64 22.98 -22.54
N PRO A 97 -28.41 23.98 -23.41
CA PRO A 97 -28.33 25.37 -22.99
C PRO A 97 -29.62 25.78 -22.27
N PRO A 98 -29.52 26.64 -21.22
CA PRO A 98 -30.69 27.10 -20.50
C PRO A 98 -31.67 27.78 -21.45
N ALA A 99 -32.96 27.50 -21.25
CA ALA A 99 -34.02 28.09 -22.06
C ALA A 99 -33.88 29.62 -22.12
N PRO A 100 -34.11 30.26 -23.28
CA PRO A 100 -34.01 31.71 -23.40
C PRO A 100 -34.90 32.37 -22.34
N LEU A 101 -34.35 33.35 -21.61
CA LEU A 101 -35.12 34.11 -20.64
C LEU A 101 -36.30 34.79 -21.37
N PRO A 102 -37.51 34.77 -20.80
CA PRO A 102 -38.64 35.46 -21.39
C PRO A 102 -38.27 36.93 -21.54
N SER A 103 -38.40 37.45 -22.76
CA SER A 103 -38.23 38.87 -23.05
C SER A 103 -39.17 39.65 -22.13
N SER A 104 -38.60 40.44 -21.22
CA SER A 104 -39.35 41.40 -20.41
C SER A 104 -39.89 42.45 -21.37
N THR A 105 -41.10 42.22 -21.87
CA THR A 105 -41.86 43.17 -22.66
C THR A 105 -42.16 44.35 -21.74
N ARG A 106 -41.60 45.51 -22.10
CA ARG A 106 -41.86 46.80 -21.46
C ARG A 106 -42.78 47.61 -22.36
#